data_AF-A0A8T6FX17-F1
#
_entry.id   AF-A0A8T6FX17-F1
#
_cell.length_a   1.000
_cell.length_b   1.000
_cell.length_c   1.000
_cell.angle_alpha   90.00
_cell.angle_beta   90.00
_cell.angle_gamma   90.00
#
_symmetry.space_group_name_H-M   'P 1'
#
loop_
_entity.id
_entity.type
_entity.pdbx_description
1 polymer ?
#
loop_
_entity_poly.entity_id
_entity_poly.type
_entity_poly.pdbx_seq_one_letter_code
_entity_poly.pdbx_strand_id
1 'polypeptide(L)'
;MRTTLTLDDDVGEFLREQARLHDKPFKQVVNETLRRGMSPTASEKPRRRYRVNPIHGELAPGFDPLKVKEFLDDLDMEHFFEVQRRSSHSNP
;
A
#
# COMPACT_ATOMS: atom_id res chain seq x y z
N MET A 1 -17.18 -2.27 32.20
CA MET A 1 -18.48 -1.74 32.67
C MET A 1 -19.60 -2.59 32.09
N ARG A 2 -20.71 -2.77 32.83
CA ARG A 2 -21.95 -3.38 32.31
C ARG A 2 -22.91 -2.27 31.93
N THR A 3 -23.33 -2.26 30.67
CA THR A 3 -24.22 -1.25 30.09
C THR A 3 -25.30 -1.98 29.31
N THR A 4 -26.54 -1.50 29.38
CA THR A 4 -27.63 -1.92 28.49
C THR A 4 -27.80 -0.84 27.44
N LEU A 5 -27.75 -1.22 26.17
CA LEU A 5 -27.90 -0.32 25.02
C LEU A 5 -29.01 -0.88 24.14
N THR A 6 -29.96 -0.04 23.77
CA THR A 6 -30.94 -0.35 22.73
C THR A 6 -30.30 -0.10 21.37
N LEU A 7 -30.40 -1.06 20.45
CA LEU A 7 -29.88 -0.97 19.10
C LEU A 7 -31.06 -1.15 18.13
N ASP A 8 -31.03 -0.42 17.03
CA ASP A 8 -31.93 -0.68 15.91
C ASP A 8 -31.67 -2.09 15.35
N ASP A 9 -32.70 -2.70 14.78
CA ASP A 9 -32.66 -4.10 14.35
C ASP A 9 -31.55 -4.36 13.32
N ASP A 10 -31.37 -3.44 12.37
CA ASP A 10 -30.35 -3.49 11.33
C ASP A 10 -28.92 -3.42 11.89
N VAL A 11 -28.68 -2.53 12.88
CA VAL A 11 -27.40 -2.42 13.57
C VAL A 11 -27.12 -3.69 14.38
N GLY A 12 -28.13 -4.23 15.06
CA GLY A 12 -28.03 -5.48 15.80
C GLY A 12 -27.68 -6.66 14.90
N GLU A 13 -28.33 -6.78 13.75
CA GLU A 13 -28.06 -7.81 12.74
C GLU A 13 -26.66 -7.68 12.17
N PHE A 14 -26.25 -6.47 11.78
CA PHE A 14 -24.90 -6.21 11.28
C PHE A 14 -23.83 -6.68 12.27
N LEU A 15 -23.96 -6.31 13.55
CA LEU A 15 -22.98 -6.68 14.57
C LEU A 15 -22.94 -8.19 14.84
N ARG A 16 -24.10 -8.88 14.77
CA ARG A 16 -24.16 -10.35 14.86
C ARG A 16 -23.46 -11.02 13.68
N GLU A 17 -23.68 -10.51 12.48
CA GLU A 17 -23.04 -11.03 11.27
C GLU A 17 -21.53 -10.86 11.33
N GLN A 18 -21.05 -9.67 11.72
CA GLN A 18 -19.62 -9.42 11.89
C GLN A 18 -18.99 -10.33 12.96
N ALA A 19 -19.70 -10.61 14.06
CA ALA A 19 -19.24 -11.56 15.07
C ALA A 19 -19.08 -12.98 14.51
N ARG A 20 -20.03 -13.43 13.69
CA ARG A 20 -19.99 -14.73 13.01
C ARG A 20 -18.86 -14.82 12.00
N LEU A 21 -18.73 -13.82 11.11
CA LEU A 21 -17.75 -13.80 10.04
C LEU A 21 -16.31 -13.80 10.55
N HIS A 22 -16.06 -13.13 11.67
CA HIS A 22 -14.72 -12.98 12.24
C HIS A 22 -14.42 -13.95 13.39
N ASP A 23 -15.33 -14.87 13.71
CA ASP A 23 -15.25 -15.78 14.87
C ASP A 23 -14.86 -15.04 16.17
N LYS A 24 -15.54 -13.91 16.41
CA LYS A 24 -15.30 -13.03 17.56
C LYS A 24 -16.51 -12.97 18.48
N PRO A 25 -16.33 -12.87 19.81
CA PRO A 25 -17.43 -12.62 20.73
C PRO A 25 -18.18 -11.34 20.37
N PHE A 26 -19.52 -11.36 20.42
CA PHE A 26 -20.38 -10.21 20.09
C PHE A 26 -19.96 -8.93 20.82
N LYS A 27 -19.65 -9.02 22.12
CA LYS A 27 -19.13 -7.91 22.92
C LYS A 27 -17.84 -7.31 22.36
N GLN A 28 -16.93 -8.13 21.84
CA GLN A 28 -15.68 -7.64 21.26
C GLN A 28 -15.97 -6.84 20.00
N VAL A 29 -16.81 -7.36 19.11
CA VAL A 29 -17.22 -6.67 17.88
C VAL A 29 -17.91 -5.34 18.19
N VAL A 30 -18.88 -5.32 19.12
CA VAL A 30 -19.55 -4.08 19.55
C VAL A 30 -18.53 -3.03 20.00
N ASN A 31 -17.60 -3.42 20.88
CA ASN A 31 -16.62 -2.47 21.41
C ASN A 31 -15.61 -2.01 20.34
N GLU A 32 -15.14 -2.90 19.47
CA GLU A 32 -14.26 -2.52 18.35
C GLU A 32 -14.96 -1.53 17.42
N THR A 33 -16.21 -1.81 17.04
CA THR A 33 -17.02 -0.94 16.18
C THR A 33 -17.22 0.44 16.82
N LEU A 34 -17.62 0.51 18.10
CA LEU A 34 -17.77 1.78 18.82
C LEU A 34 -16.45 2.55 18.92
N ARG A 35 -15.34 1.87 19.24
CA ARG A 35 -14.01 2.51 19.30
C ARG A 35 -13.58 3.07 17.96
N ARG A 36 -13.84 2.35 16.86
CA ARG A 36 -13.58 2.84 15.49
C ARG A 36 -14.44 4.07 15.21
N GLY A 37 -15.72 4.04 15.53
CA GLY A 37 -16.63 5.18 15.32
C GLY A 37 -16.29 6.43 16.14
N MET A 38 -15.75 6.25 17.35
CA MET A 38 -15.30 7.36 18.21
C MET A 38 -13.90 7.87 17.86
N SER A 39 -13.15 7.19 16.98
CA SER A 39 -11.80 7.64 16.62
C SER A 39 -11.89 8.92 15.80
N PRO A 40 -11.24 10.03 16.21
CA PRO A 40 -11.23 11.29 15.44
C PRO A 40 -10.54 11.16 14.08
N THR A 41 -9.88 10.03 13.81
CA THR A 41 -9.29 9.66 12.52
C THR A 41 -10.22 8.85 11.61
N ALA A 42 -11.43 8.48 12.06
CA ALA A 42 -12.40 7.71 11.27
C ALA A 42 -13.11 8.56 10.21
N SER A 43 -13.14 9.88 10.38
CA SER A 43 -13.20 10.78 9.23
C SER A 43 -11.91 10.56 8.45
N GLU A 44 -12.00 9.76 7.37
CA GLU A 44 -10.91 9.55 6.43
C GLU A 44 -10.18 10.88 6.27
N LYS A 45 -8.93 10.97 6.77
CA LYS A 45 -8.08 12.11 6.43
C LYS A 45 -8.22 12.25 4.92
N PRO A 46 -8.71 13.38 4.38
CA PRO A 46 -8.99 13.49 2.97
C PRO A 46 -7.75 13.02 2.24
N ARG A 47 -7.87 11.88 1.54
CA ARG A 47 -6.75 11.28 0.84
C ARG A 47 -6.23 12.38 -0.06
N ARG A 48 -5.02 12.89 0.21
CA ARG A 48 -4.46 14.00 -0.55
C ARG A 48 -4.54 13.60 -2.01
N ARG A 49 -5.30 14.36 -2.81
CA ARG A 49 -5.47 14.06 -4.24
C ARG A 49 -4.08 13.86 -4.83
N TYR A 50 -3.85 12.71 -5.43
CA TYR A 50 -2.59 12.44 -6.13
C TYR A 50 -2.43 13.50 -7.21
N ARG A 51 -1.31 14.24 -7.18
CA ARG A 51 -0.96 15.27 -8.16
C ARG A 51 0.41 14.93 -8.71
N VAL A 52 0.49 14.81 -10.04
CA VAL A 52 1.75 14.70 -10.78
C VAL A 52 2.14 16.11 -11.23
N ASN A 53 3.39 16.50 -11.03
CA ASN A 53 3.97 17.68 -11.65
C ASN A 53 4.84 17.20 -12.83
N PRO A 54 4.33 17.19 -14.06
CA PRO A 54 5.11 16.73 -15.20
C PRO A 54 6.28 17.70 -15.44
N ILE A 55 7.41 17.14 -15.85
CA ILE A 55 8.54 17.89 -16.37
C ILE A 55 8.57 17.73 -17.89
N HIS A 56 8.94 18.79 -18.61
CA HIS A 56 9.24 18.67 -20.04
C HIS A 56 10.59 17.99 -20.17
N GLY A 57 10.59 16.72 -20.59
CA GLY A 57 11.77 15.93 -20.88
C GLY A 57 11.63 15.26 -22.23
N GLU A 58 12.74 15.16 -22.94
CA GLU A 58 12.84 14.38 -24.17
C GLU A 58 13.55 13.05 -23.87
N LEU A 59 13.25 12.03 -24.66
CA LEU A 59 13.98 10.77 -24.59
C LEU A 59 15.35 10.95 -25.26
N ALA A 60 16.36 10.24 -24.74
CA ALA A 60 17.67 10.24 -25.35
C ALA A 60 17.59 9.74 -26.81
N PRO A 61 18.39 10.28 -27.74
CA PRO A 61 18.41 9.80 -29.11
C PRO A 61 18.65 8.29 -29.18
N GLY A 62 17.81 7.58 -29.94
CA GLY A 62 17.89 6.12 -30.08
C GLY A 62 17.22 5.31 -28.95
N PHE A 63 16.66 5.97 -27.93
CA PHE A 63 15.89 5.30 -26.88
C PHE A 63 14.45 5.04 -27.35
N ASP A 64 14.08 3.77 -27.46
CA ASP A 64 12.70 3.34 -27.74
C ASP A 64 11.95 3.09 -26.41
N PRO A 65 10.92 3.89 -26.06
CA PRO A 65 10.17 3.74 -24.83
C PRO A 65 9.32 2.47 -24.76
N LEU A 66 9.19 1.71 -25.86
CA LEU A 66 8.54 0.41 -25.87
C LEU A 66 9.51 -0.74 -25.56
N LYS A 67 10.82 -0.47 -25.57
CA LYS A 67 11.90 -1.44 -25.32
C LYS A 67 12.65 -1.19 -24.01
N VAL A 68 12.00 -0.58 -23.02
CA VAL A 68 12.63 -0.23 -21.72
C VAL A 68 13.29 -1.45 -21.07
N LYS A 69 12.68 -2.63 -21.15
CA LYS A 69 13.25 -3.85 -20.57
C LYS A 69 14.60 -4.20 -21.19
N GLU A 70 14.70 -4.21 -22.52
CA GLU A 70 15.93 -4.54 -23.25
C GLU A 70 17.04 -3.53 -22.91
N PHE A 71 16.70 -2.24 -22.85
CA PHE A 71 17.64 -1.20 -22.42
C PHE A 71 18.15 -1.40 -20.98
N LEU A 72 17.27 -1.80 -20.05
CA LEU A 72 17.68 -2.10 -18.68
C LEU A 72 18.60 -3.33 -18.62
N ASP A 73 18.27 -4.38 -19.37
CA ASP A 73 19.08 -5.61 -19.46
C ASP A 73 20.50 -5.28 -20.00
N ASP A 74 20.62 -4.39 -20.98
CA ASP A 74 21.90 -3.93 -21.53
C ASP A 74 22.72 -3.14 -20.50
N LEU A 75 22.09 -2.19 -19.78
CA LEU A 75 22.75 -1.41 -18.73
C LEU A 75 23.26 -2.29 -17.58
N ASP A 76 22.47 -3.29 -17.17
CA ASP A 76 22.87 -4.25 -16.14
C ASP A 76 24.07 -5.09 -16.58
N MET A 77 24.11 -5.48 -17.86
CA MET A 77 25.22 -6.22 -18.44
C MET A 77 26.50 -5.37 -18.51
N GLU A 78 26.40 -4.11 -18.94
CA GLU A 78 27.53 -3.17 -18.96
C GLU A 78 28.12 -2.97 -17.55
N HIS A 79 27.25 -2.76 -16.55
CA HIS A 79 27.67 -2.58 -15.17
C HIS A 79 28.35 -3.84 -14.60
N PHE A 80 27.84 -5.03 -14.91
CA PHE A 80 28.48 -6.30 -14.51
C PHE A 80 29.92 -6.40 -15.05
N PHE A 81 30.12 -6.08 -16.33
CA PHE A 81 31.46 -6.10 -16.93
C PHE A 81 32.39 -5.03 -16.34
N GLU A 82 31.88 -3.85 -15.99
CA GLU A 82 32.68 -2.81 -15.33
C GLU A 82 33.17 -3.27 -13.96
N VAL A 83 32.29 -3.84 -13.14
CA VAL A 83 32.64 -4.39 -11.81
C VAL A 83 33.68 -5.50 -11.94
N GLN A 84 33.53 -6.40 -12.91
CA GLN A 84 34.48 -7.48 -13.18
C GLN A 84 35.86 -6.94 -13.60
N ARG A 85 35.89 -5.91 -14.45
CA ARG A 85 37.13 -5.27 -14.93
C ARG A 85 37.89 -4.56 -13.81
N ARG A 86 37.17 -3.95 -12.85
CA ARG A 86 37.77 -3.33 -11.65
C ARG A 86 38.31 -4.36 -10.66
N SER A 87 37.62 -5.48 -10.50
CA SER A 87 38.05 -6.55 -9.58
C SER A 87 39.19 -7.40 -10.16
N SER A 88 39.31 -7.55 -11.48
CA SER A 88 40.46 -8.20 -12.12
C SER A 88 41.75 -7.38 -12.13
N HIS A 89 41.68 -6.06 -11.91
CA HIS A 89 42.85 -5.19 -11.71
C HIS A 89 43.30 -5.09 -10.23
N SER A 90 42.67 -5.84 -9.34
CA SER A 90 42.90 -5.84 -7.89
C SER A 90 43.46 -7.18 -7.36
N ASN A 91 44.16 -7.95 -8.18
CA ASN A 91 44.89 -9.13 -7.70
C ASN A 91 46.35 -9.08 -8.20
N PRO A 92 47.35 -8.93 -7.32
CA PRO A 92 48.77 -8.99 -7.68
C PRO A 92 49.22 -10.40 -8.04
#